data_AF-A0A1B3SMR1-F1
#
_entry.id   AF-A0A1B3SMR1-F1
#
_cell.length_a   1.000
_cell.length_b   1.000
_cell.length_c   1.000
_cell.angle_alpha   90.00
_cell.angle_beta   90.00
_cell.angle_gamma   90.00
#
_symmetry.space_group_name_H-M   'P 1'
#
loop_
_entity.id
_entity.type
_entity.pdbx_description
1 polymer ?
#
loop_
_entity_poly.entity_id
_entity_poly.type
_entity_poly.pdbx_seq_one_letter_code
_entity_poly.pdbx_strand_id
1 'polypeptide(L)'
;GAITVVDEVHGFRFFDNRDLLGFVDGTENPDGPDARSATQIGDEDPDFTGGCYVHIEVRHDITAWESLPVDEQQRVIGRTKLDDIELDDDVKPSNSYVA
;
A
#
# COMPACT_ATOMS: atom_id res chain seq x y z
N GLY A 1 -32.32 -15.48 -1.93
CA GLY A 1 -31.95 -14.09 -2.30
C GLY A 1 -31.10 -14.13 -3.55
N ALA A 2 -30.96 -13.02 -4.27
CA ALA A 2 -30.21 -12.95 -5.53
C ALA A 2 -28.67 -13.00 -5.36
N ILE A 3 -28.15 -12.92 -4.12
CA ILE A 3 -26.71 -12.81 -3.82
C ILE A 3 -26.40 -13.64 -2.56
N THR A 4 -25.15 -14.12 -2.45
CA THR A 4 -24.57 -14.78 -1.27
C THR A 4 -23.18 -14.19 -0.99
N VAL A 5 -22.90 -13.84 0.27
CA VAL A 5 -21.60 -13.32 0.70
C VAL A 5 -20.59 -14.46 0.76
N VAL A 6 -19.42 -14.28 0.14
CA VAL A 6 -18.33 -15.29 0.11
C VAL A 6 -17.15 -14.92 1.00
N ASP A 7 -16.92 -13.62 1.22
CA ASP A 7 -15.93 -13.07 2.13
C ASP A 7 -16.38 -11.68 2.59
N GLU A 8 -16.06 -11.33 3.83
CA GLU A 8 -16.44 -10.06 4.45
C GLU A 8 -15.35 -9.62 5.43
N VAL A 9 -14.61 -8.56 5.05
CA VAL A 9 -13.54 -7.99 5.87
C VAL A 9 -13.92 -6.57 6.26
N HIS A 10 -13.91 -6.29 7.56
CA HIS A 10 -14.19 -4.96 8.09
C HIS A 10 -12.87 -4.25 8.35
N GLY A 11 -12.46 -3.41 7.40
CA GLY A 11 -11.28 -2.56 7.56
C GLY A 11 -11.51 -1.43 8.55
N PHE A 12 -10.41 -0.94 9.13
CA PHE A 12 -10.40 0.24 9.99
C PHE A 12 -9.16 1.06 9.70
N ARG A 13 -9.23 2.37 9.91
CA ARG A 13 -8.03 3.22 9.88
C ARG A 13 -7.24 2.98 11.16
N PHE A 14 -5.97 2.63 11.02
CA PHE A 14 -5.05 2.47 12.14
C PHE A 14 -4.23 3.74 12.30
N PHE A 15 -4.34 4.39 13.47
CA PHE A 15 -3.66 5.64 13.82
C PHE A 15 -3.69 6.70 12.69
N ASP A 16 -2.52 7.25 12.35
CA ASP A 16 -2.23 8.29 11.37
C ASP A 16 -2.11 7.76 9.93
N ASN A 17 -2.97 6.81 9.53
CA ASN A 17 -2.93 6.06 8.24
C ASN A 17 -1.79 5.04 8.18
N ARG A 18 -1.63 4.26 9.24
CA ARG A 18 -0.65 3.17 9.26
C ARG A 18 -1.24 1.85 8.79
N ASP A 19 -0.41 1.02 8.20
CA ASP A 19 -0.70 -0.40 8.01
C ASP A 19 -0.52 -1.18 9.34
N LEU A 20 -0.78 -2.49 9.30
CA LEU A 20 -0.56 -3.36 10.45
C LEU A 20 0.93 -3.61 10.76
N LEU A 21 1.84 -3.27 9.84
CA LEU A 21 3.29 -3.32 10.04
C LEU A 21 3.79 -2.08 10.82
N GLY A 22 2.95 -1.06 10.94
CA GLY A 22 3.17 0.17 11.69
C GLY A 22 3.85 1.27 10.88
N PHE A 23 3.88 1.17 9.55
CA PHE A 23 4.37 2.21 8.65
C PHE A 23 3.19 2.99 8.08
N VAL A 24 3.40 4.27 7.76
CA VAL A 24 2.37 5.04 7.05
C VAL A 24 2.23 4.44 5.65
N ASP A 25 0.98 4.20 5.25
CA ASP A 25 0.65 3.56 3.97
C ASP A 25 -0.15 4.53 3.09
N GLY A 26 0.19 4.56 1.82
CA GLY A 26 -0.39 5.46 0.83
C GLY A 26 0.27 6.83 0.68
N THR A 27 1.46 7.06 1.25
CA THR A 27 2.19 8.33 1.10
C THR A 27 2.49 8.70 -0.36
N GLU A 28 2.79 7.71 -1.19
CA GLU A 28 3.10 7.88 -2.62
C GLU A 28 1.87 7.68 -3.52
N ASN A 29 0.66 7.60 -2.97
CA ASN A 29 -0.53 7.49 -3.81
C ASN A 29 -0.71 8.80 -4.59
N PRO A 30 -1.00 8.72 -5.91
CA PRO A 30 -1.32 9.90 -6.68
C PRO A 30 -2.63 10.51 -6.19
N ASP A 31 -2.74 11.84 -6.28
CA ASP A 31 -3.90 12.60 -5.85
C ASP A 31 -4.58 13.33 -7.02
N GLY A 32 -5.86 13.68 -6.82
CA GLY A 32 -6.57 14.59 -7.72
C GLY A 32 -6.62 14.10 -9.18
N PRO A 33 -6.19 14.91 -10.16
CA PRO A 33 -6.14 14.50 -11.57
C PRO A 33 -5.22 13.31 -11.84
N ASP A 34 -4.08 13.23 -11.16
CA ASP A 34 -3.10 12.16 -11.37
C ASP A 34 -3.67 10.82 -10.90
N ALA A 35 -4.42 10.83 -9.79
CA ALA A 35 -5.15 9.66 -9.31
C ALA A 35 -6.12 9.10 -10.36
N ARG A 36 -6.87 9.98 -11.02
CA ARG A 36 -7.81 9.56 -12.09
C ARG A 36 -7.04 9.02 -13.28
N SER A 37 -5.97 9.70 -13.70
CA SER A 37 -5.15 9.24 -14.82
C SER A 37 -4.48 7.89 -14.54
N ALA A 38 -4.13 7.60 -13.29
CA ALA A 38 -3.46 6.35 -12.92
C ALA A 38 -4.41 5.15 -12.77
N THR A 39 -5.72 5.39 -12.56
CA THR A 39 -6.66 4.34 -12.18
C THR A 39 -7.80 4.11 -13.18
N GLN A 40 -8.14 5.09 -14.01
CA GLN A 40 -9.26 4.98 -14.94
C GLN A 40 -8.82 4.51 -16.31
N ILE A 41 -9.57 3.56 -16.87
CA ILE A 41 -9.50 3.19 -18.28
C ILE A 41 -9.90 4.40 -19.12
N GLY A 42 -9.06 4.77 -20.09
CA GLY A 42 -9.25 5.90 -20.98
C GLY A 42 -9.74 5.50 -22.38
N ASP A 43 -9.35 6.28 -23.38
CA ASP A 43 -9.72 6.08 -24.79
C ASP A 43 -8.97 4.89 -25.42
N GLU A 44 -7.99 4.31 -24.72
CA GLU A 44 -7.34 3.08 -25.13
C GLU A 44 -8.28 1.86 -25.14
N ASP A 45 -9.39 1.91 -24.38
CA ASP A 45 -10.46 0.91 -24.39
C ASP A 45 -11.86 1.56 -24.22
N PRO A 46 -12.43 2.11 -25.32
CA PRO A 46 -13.61 2.96 -25.29
C PRO A 46 -14.88 2.32 -24.69
N ASP A 47 -14.99 0.99 -24.76
CA ASP A 47 -16.14 0.26 -24.24
C ASP A 47 -16.13 0.21 -22.70
N PHE A 48 -14.97 0.46 -22.08
CA PHE A 48 -14.75 0.37 -20.64
C PHE A 48 -14.28 1.69 -20.02
N THR A 49 -14.30 2.79 -20.77
CA THR A 49 -13.87 4.11 -20.29
C THR A 49 -14.53 4.49 -18.96
N GLY A 50 -13.71 4.94 -18.01
CA GLY A 50 -14.13 5.27 -16.64
C GLY A 50 -14.20 4.08 -15.68
N GLY A 51 -14.02 2.85 -16.19
CA GLY A 51 -13.79 1.65 -15.38
C GLY A 51 -12.37 1.59 -14.81
N CYS A 52 -12.09 0.55 -14.01
CA CYS A 52 -10.77 0.30 -13.45
C CYS A 52 -10.54 -1.20 -13.20
N TYR A 53 -9.29 -1.57 -12.99
CA TYR A 53 -8.90 -2.90 -12.53
C TYR A 53 -8.57 -2.84 -11.03
N VAL A 54 -9.19 -3.70 -10.23
CA VAL A 54 -8.99 -3.76 -8.78
C VAL A 54 -8.43 -5.13 -8.39
N HIS A 55 -7.35 -5.12 -7.62
CA HIS A 55 -6.73 -6.32 -7.04
C HIS A 55 -6.77 -6.20 -5.52
N ILE A 56 -7.13 -7.28 -4.83
CA ILE A 56 -7.26 -7.31 -3.36
C ILE A 56 -6.45 -8.50 -2.83
N GLU A 57 -5.47 -8.20 -1.96
CA GLU A 57 -4.69 -9.20 -1.22
C GLU A 57 -4.44 -8.69 0.21
N VAL A 58 -4.59 -9.56 1.22
CA VAL A 58 -4.28 -9.24 2.61
C VAL A 58 -3.62 -10.44 3.27
N ARG A 59 -2.30 -10.40 3.45
CA ARG A 59 -1.55 -11.38 4.25
C ARG A 59 -0.37 -10.72 4.94
N HIS A 60 -0.31 -10.87 6.26
CA HIS A 60 0.82 -10.42 7.05
C HIS A 60 1.15 -11.48 8.10
N ASP A 61 2.42 -11.88 8.19
CA ASP A 61 2.95 -12.59 9.34
C ASP A 61 3.44 -11.56 10.36
N ILE A 62 2.51 -11.08 11.18
CA ILE A 62 2.77 -10.02 12.17
C ILE A 62 3.79 -10.49 13.22
N THR A 63 3.76 -11.78 13.59
CA THR A 63 4.71 -12.32 14.58
C THR A 63 6.13 -12.34 14.03
N ALA A 64 6.32 -12.77 12.78
CA ALA A 64 7.64 -12.68 12.15
C ALA A 64 8.11 -11.22 12.01
N TRP A 65 7.20 -10.32 11.62
CA TRP A 65 7.52 -8.90 11.47
C TRP A 65 7.97 -8.22 12.76
N GLU A 66 7.22 -8.42 13.85
CA GLU A 66 7.52 -7.84 15.16
C GLU A 66 8.81 -8.40 15.78
N SER A 67 9.32 -9.53 15.29
CA SER A 67 10.61 -10.09 15.71
C SER A 67 11.82 -9.35 15.14
N LEU A 68 11.64 -8.55 14.08
CA LEU A 68 12.70 -7.77 13.45
C LEU A 68 12.99 -6.49 14.25
N PRO A 69 14.26 -6.10 14.45
CA PRO A 69 14.62 -4.77 14.92
C PRO A 69 14.05 -3.68 14.01
N VAL A 70 13.73 -2.51 14.59
CA VAL A 70 13.14 -1.38 13.84
C VAL A 70 14.03 -0.97 12.65
N ASP A 71 15.35 -0.96 12.82
CA ASP A 71 16.26 -0.61 11.72
C ASP A 71 16.18 -1.59 10.54
N GLU A 72 15.90 -2.87 10.80
CA GLU A 72 15.68 -3.86 9.75
C GLU A 72 14.31 -3.68 9.10
N GLN A 73 13.26 -3.41 9.88
CA GLN A 73 11.95 -3.07 9.33
C GLN A 73 12.01 -1.86 8.39
N GLN A 74 12.73 -0.80 8.79
CA GLN A 74 12.92 0.41 7.98
C GLN A 74 13.70 0.12 6.69
N ARG A 75 14.66 -0.81 6.71
CA ARG A 75 15.37 -1.26 5.50
C ARG A 75 14.50 -2.10 4.58
N VAL A 76 13.60 -2.92 5.14
CA VAL A 76 12.62 -3.69 4.34
C VAL A 76 11.64 -2.75 3.65
N ILE A 77 11.13 -1.74 4.36
CA ILE A 77 10.17 -0.78 3.77
C ILE A 77 10.86 0.25 2.88
N GLY A 78 12.04 0.76 3.27
CA GLY A 78 12.72 1.86 2.59
C GLY A 78 12.37 3.24 3.14
N ARG A 79 11.71 3.33 4.30
CA ARG A 79 11.32 4.57 4.99
C ARG A 79 11.58 4.47 6.49
N THR A 80 11.69 5.60 7.19
CA THR A 80 11.72 5.63 8.66
C THR A 80 10.33 5.32 9.22
N LYS A 81 10.27 4.53 10.30
CA LYS A 81 9.00 4.00 10.78
C LYS A 81 8.12 5.07 11.40
N LEU A 82 8.68 5.93 12.24
CA LEU A 82 7.92 6.94 12.96
C LEU A 82 7.56 8.12 12.07
N ASP A 83 8.59 8.73 11.45
CA ASP A 83 8.47 10.01 10.76
C ASP A 83 8.08 9.88 9.27
N ASP A 84 8.00 8.65 8.76
CA ASP A 84 7.66 8.35 7.37
C ASP A 84 8.57 9.06 6.35
N ILE A 85 9.86 9.11 6.64
CA ILE A 85 10.86 9.75 5.76
C ILE A 85 11.49 8.68 4.88
N GLU A 86 11.47 8.87 3.57
CA GLU A 86 12.15 7.98 2.63
C GLU A 86 13.65 7.93 2.89
N LEU A 87 14.24 6.72 2.87
CA LEU A 87 15.68 6.56 3.06
C LEU A 87 16.45 7.13 1.84
N ASP A 88 17.64 7.67 2.10
CA ASP A 88 18.55 8.11 1.03
C ASP A 88 18.95 6.93 0.13
N ASP A 89 19.17 7.20 -1.16
CA ASP A 89 19.46 6.18 -2.17
C ASP A 89 20.74 5.36 -1.91
N ASP A 90 21.72 5.93 -1.18
CA ASP A 90 22.95 5.24 -0.80
C ASP A 90 22.77 4.31 0.42
N VAL A 91 21.68 4.46 1.17
CA VAL A 91 21.32 3.63 2.33
C VAL A 91 20.19 2.65 2.01
N LYS A 92 19.28 3.03 1.11
CA LYS A 92 18.09 2.25 0.73
C LYS A 92 18.50 0.95 0.04
N PRO A 93 18.15 -0.22 0.59
CA PRO A 93 18.40 -1.49 -0.08
C PRO A 93 17.64 -1.58 -1.41
N SER A 94 18.28 -2.13 -2.43
CA SER A 94 17.67 -2.33 -3.75
C SER A 94 16.54 -3.36 -3.78
N ASN A 95 16.33 -4.08 -2.67
CA ASN A 95 15.23 -5.00 -2.46
C ASN A 95 14.23 -4.50 -1.41
N SER A 96 14.27 -3.20 -1.07
CA SER A 96 13.25 -2.60 -0.22
C SER A 96 11.93 -2.46 -1.00
N TYR A 97 10.82 -2.33 -0.28
CA TYR A 97 9.49 -2.19 -0.88
C TYR A 97 9.35 -0.95 -1.78
N VAL A 98 10.07 0.12 -1.45
CA VAL A 98 10.03 1.41 -2.18
C VAL A 98 11.03 1.49 -3.35
N ALA A 99 12.02 0.59 -3.40
CA ALA A 99 13.10 0.64 -4.40
C ALA A 99 12.67 0.23 -5.83
#